data_AF-A0A3P7YUU1-F1
#
_entry.id   AF-A0A3P7YUU1-F1
#
_cell.length_a   1.000
_cell.length_b   1.000
_cell.length_c   1.000
_cell.angle_alpha   90.00
_cell.angle_beta   90.00
_cell.angle_gamma   90.00
#
_symmetry.space_group_name_H-M   'P 1'
#
loop_
_entity.id
_entity.type
_entity.pdbx_description
1 polymer ?
#
loop_
_entity_poly.entity_id
_entity_poly.type
_entity_poly.pdbx_seq_one_letter_code
_entity_poly.pdbx_strand_id
1 'polypeptide(L)'
;MVSDEISARIRKARLAFANLRHLWRRRDIRLSIKGRLYCAAVRSVLTYGSETWPLRVEDTRKLLVFDHRCLRNIAGVCWDNRVSNSEVRRRVLGNDGESVDEVMNLHRLR
;
A
#
# COMPACT_ATOMS: atom_id res chain seq x y z
N MET A 1 21.60 5.85 6.48
CA MET A 1 20.79 6.77 7.32
C MET A 1 19.36 6.90 6.79
N VAL A 2 19.08 7.62 5.69
CA VAL A 2 17.68 7.75 5.16
C VAL A 2 17.15 6.44 4.55
N SER A 3 17.96 5.70 3.80
CA SER A 3 17.55 4.42 3.19
C SER A 3 17.31 3.30 4.23
N ASP A 4 17.95 3.37 5.39
CA ASP A 4 17.74 2.43 6.50
C ASP A 4 16.35 2.62 7.14
N GLU A 5 15.93 3.87 7.32
CA GLU A 5 14.63 4.19 7.89
C GLU A 5 13.48 3.76 6.97
N ILE A 6 13.61 4.02 5.66
CA ILE A 6 12.63 3.59 4.66
C ILE A 6 12.54 2.06 4.63
N SER A 7 13.68 1.37 4.68
CA SER A 7 13.73 -0.09 4.74
C SER A 7 13.09 -0.62 6.03
N ALA A 8 13.31 0.05 7.16
CA ALA A 8 12.68 -0.29 8.43
C ALA A 8 11.16 -0.08 8.40
N ARG A 9 10.67 1.00 7.77
CA ARG A 9 9.23 1.26 7.57
C ARG A 9 8.58 0.19 6.70
N ILE A 10 9.20 -0.15 5.58
CA ILE A 10 8.74 -1.25 4.72
C ILE A 10 8.69 -2.55 5.52
N ARG A 11 9.69 -2.84 6.36
CA ARG A 11 9.69 -4.04 7.21
C ARG A 11 8.54 -4.02 8.23
N LYS A 12 8.26 -2.88 8.87
CA LYS A 12 7.12 -2.72 9.79
C LYS A 12 5.78 -2.89 9.08
N ALA A 13 5.61 -2.25 7.91
CA ALA A 13 4.40 -2.37 7.10
C ALA A 13 4.19 -3.83 6.61
N ARG A 14 5.27 -4.51 6.22
CA ARG A 14 5.25 -5.95 5.89
C ARG A 14 4.79 -6.81 7.06
N LEU A 15 5.28 -6.53 8.27
CA LEU A 15 4.88 -7.24 9.47
C LEU A 15 3.39 -7.00 9.80
N ALA A 16 2.93 -5.75 9.75
CA ALA A 16 1.52 -5.40 9.95
C ALA A 16 0.62 -6.12 8.93
N PHE A 17 1.02 -6.14 7.66
CA PHE A 17 0.30 -6.87 6.62
C PHE A 17 0.28 -8.39 6.88
N ALA A 18 1.41 -8.96 7.30
CA ALA A 18 1.53 -10.39 7.60
C ALA A 18 0.69 -10.81 8.81
N ASN A 19 0.61 -9.97 9.85
CA ASN A 19 -0.24 -10.23 11.03
C ASN A 19 -1.72 -10.34 10.64
N LEU A 20 -2.16 -9.58 9.62
CA LEU A 20 -3.53 -9.59 9.10
C LEU A 20 -3.75 -10.64 8.00
N ARG A 21 -2.79 -11.56 7.74
CA ARG A 21 -2.86 -12.58 6.67
C ARG A 21 -4.14 -13.42 6.68
N HIS A 22 -4.64 -13.73 7.87
CA HIS A 22 -5.86 -14.49 8.03
C HIS A 22 -7.11 -13.73 7.55
N LEU A 23 -7.14 -12.40 7.76
CA LEU A 23 -8.22 -11.53 7.26
C LEU A 23 -8.16 -11.37 5.73
N TRP A 24 -6.97 -11.29 5.15
CA TRP A 24 -6.83 -11.18 3.69
C TRP A 24 -7.35 -12.42 2.96
N ARG A 25 -7.12 -13.61 3.54
CA ARG A 25 -7.59 -14.91 2.98
C ARG A 25 -9.09 -15.14 3.13
N ARG A 26 -9.71 -14.53 4.14
CA ARG A 26 -11.14 -14.67 4.42
C ARG A 26 -11.99 -14.10 3.28
N ARG A 27 -12.84 -14.92 2.65
CA ARG A 27 -13.72 -14.48 1.55
C ARG A 27 -15.03 -13.85 2.04
N ASP A 28 -15.37 -14.05 3.31
CA ASP A 28 -16.54 -13.49 4.00
C ASP A 28 -16.46 -11.96 4.16
N ILE A 29 -15.25 -11.39 4.17
CA ILE A 29 -15.04 -9.95 4.37
C ILE A 29 -15.04 -9.23 3.02
N ARG A 30 -15.91 -8.23 2.89
CA ARG A 30 -16.00 -7.36 1.70
C ARG A 30 -14.66 -6.70 1.40
N LEU A 31 -14.30 -6.63 0.12
CA LEU A 31 -13.07 -5.98 -0.36
C LEU A 31 -12.94 -4.52 0.10
N SER A 32 -14.05 -3.78 0.15
CA SER A 32 -14.07 -2.38 0.62
C SER A 32 -13.69 -2.22 2.09
N ILE A 33 -13.98 -3.20 2.95
CA ILE A 33 -13.57 -3.19 4.36
C ILE A 33 -12.08 -3.52 4.44
N LYS A 34 -11.62 -4.52 3.66
CA LYS A 34 -10.19 -4.85 3.58
C LYS A 34 -9.35 -3.68 3.06
N GLY A 35 -9.84 -2.94 2.08
CA GLY A 35 -9.19 -1.73 1.56
C GLY A 35 -9.07 -0.63 2.61
N ARG A 36 -10.14 -0.38 3.38
CA ARG A 36 -10.10 0.57 4.51
C ARG A 36 -9.11 0.13 5.60
N LEU A 37 -9.12 -1.14 5.97
CA LEU A 37 -8.18 -1.69 6.95
C LEU A 37 -6.73 -1.58 6.47
N TYR A 38 -6.48 -1.87 5.19
CA TYR A 38 -5.17 -1.69 4.56
C TYR A 38 -4.71 -0.23 4.64
N CYS A 39 -5.59 0.71 4.31
CA CYS A 39 -5.29 2.13 4.38
C CYS A 39 -4.92 2.56 5.82
N ALA A 40 -5.70 2.12 6.80
CA ALA A 40 -5.50 2.49 8.20
C ALA A 40 -4.27 1.86 8.87
N ALA A 41 -3.96 0.59 8.57
CA ALA A 41 -2.93 -0.17 9.29
C ALA A 41 -1.58 -0.28 8.58
N VAL A 42 -1.59 -0.34 7.24
CA VAL A 42 -0.38 -0.58 6.44
C VAL A 42 0.04 0.68 5.70
N ARG A 43 -0.91 1.34 5.03
CA ARG A 43 -0.63 2.54 4.24
C ARG A 43 -0.22 3.72 5.13
N SER A 44 -0.87 3.90 6.28
CA SER A 44 -0.45 4.87 7.30
C SER A 44 1.02 4.70 7.71
N VAL A 45 1.48 3.46 7.96
CA VAL A 45 2.88 3.18 8.32
C VAL A 45 3.83 3.42 7.14
N LEU A 46 3.38 3.14 5.92
CA LEU A 46 4.15 3.42 4.70
C LEU A 46 4.27 4.91 4.41
N THR A 47 3.27 5.74 4.74
CA THR A 47 3.28 7.19 4.52
C THR A 47 3.80 7.98 5.72
N TYR A 48 3.80 7.41 6.93
CA TYR A 48 4.24 8.09 8.14
C TYR A 48 5.70 8.59 8.06
N GLY A 49 5.90 9.92 7.96
CA GLY A 49 7.21 10.54 7.81
C GLY A 49 7.68 10.74 6.36
N SER A 50 6.81 10.55 5.36
CA SER A 50 7.07 11.10 4.00
C SER A 50 6.80 12.61 3.92
N GLU A 51 6.09 13.16 4.90
CA GLU A 51 5.82 14.61 5.06
C GLU A 51 7.08 15.40 5.43
N THR A 52 8.01 14.78 6.12
CA THR A 52 9.16 15.46 6.72
C THR A 52 10.48 15.20 6.00
N TRP A 53 10.52 14.26 5.04
CA TRP A 53 11.76 13.85 4.39
C TRP A 53 11.64 13.72 2.87
N PRO A 54 12.62 14.23 2.09
CA PRO A 54 12.62 14.07 0.65
C PRO A 54 12.86 12.60 0.27
N LEU A 55 11.78 11.91 -0.14
CA LEU A 55 11.87 10.57 -0.71
C LEU A 55 12.61 10.62 -2.05
N ARG A 56 13.63 9.76 -2.20
CA ARG A 56 14.30 9.53 -3.48
C ARG A 56 13.37 8.74 -4.41
N VAL A 57 13.52 8.93 -5.71
CA VAL A 57 12.73 8.22 -6.74
C VAL A 57 12.82 6.70 -6.58
N GLU A 58 13.99 6.18 -6.20
CA GLU A 58 14.20 4.75 -5.95
C GLU A 58 13.38 4.23 -4.77
N ASP A 59 13.25 5.04 -3.72
CA ASP A 59 12.52 4.67 -2.53
C ASP A 59 11.01 4.73 -2.77
N THR A 60 10.53 5.75 -3.49
CA THR A 60 9.12 5.81 -3.95
C THR A 60 8.77 4.59 -4.81
N ARG A 61 9.66 4.19 -5.73
CA ARG A 61 9.45 2.96 -6.53
C ARG A 61 9.32 1.71 -5.66
N LYS A 62 10.18 1.54 -4.64
CA LYS A 62 10.09 0.40 -3.71
C LYS A 62 8.77 0.40 -2.94
N LEU A 63 8.31 1.56 -2.49
CA LEU A 63 7.04 1.72 -1.78
C LEU A 63 5.85 1.37 -2.67
N LEU A 64 5.85 1.83 -3.93
CA LEU A 64 4.82 1.51 -4.92
C LEU A 64 4.76 0.02 -5.27
N VAL A 65 5.93 -0.63 -5.45
CA VAL A 65 6.00 -2.08 -5.70
C VAL A 65 5.42 -2.86 -4.51
N PHE A 66 5.72 -2.43 -3.29
CA PHE A 66 5.16 -3.05 -2.09
C PHE A 66 3.64 -2.84 -1.99
N ASP A 67 3.16 -1.62 -2.22
CA ASP A 67 1.73 -1.28 -2.19
C ASP A 67 0.94 -2.13 -3.18
N HIS A 68 1.37 -2.17 -4.45
CA HIS A 68 0.72 -2.98 -5.47
C HIS A 68 0.72 -4.48 -5.16
N ARG A 69 1.79 -4.99 -4.54
CA ARG A 69 1.84 -6.40 -4.11
C ARG A 69 0.78 -6.69 -3.03
N CYS A 70 0.60 -5.79 -2.08
CA CYS A 70 -0.42 -5.89 -1.04
C CYS A 70 -1.83 -5.81 -1.63
N LEU A 71 -2.09 -4.85 -2.53
CA LEU A 71 -3.40 -4.68 -3.17
C LEU A 71 -3.79 -5.91 -4.00
N ARG A 72 -2.87 -6.50 -4.78
CA ARG A 72 -3.14 -7.75 -5.52
C ARG A 72 -3.51 -8.91 -4.59
N ASN A 73 -2.83 -9.02 -3.45
CA ASN A 73 -3.10 -10.05 -2.45
C ASN A 73 -4.50 -9.86 -1.83
N ILE A 74 -4.86 -8.63 -1.45
CA ILE A 74 -6.19 -8.30 -0.90
C ILE A 74 -7.29 -8.58 -1.92
N ALA A 75 -7.07 -8.19 -3.19
CA ALA A 75 -8.00 -8.40 -4.27
C ALA A 75 -8.16 -9.88 -4.68
N GLY A 76 -7.30 -10.78 -4.18
CA GLY A 76 -7.29 -12.18 -4.58
C GLY A 76 -6.95 -12.39 -6.05
N VAL A 77 -6.27 -11.42 -6.68
CA VAL A 77 -5.89 -11.48 -8.08
C VAL A 77 -4.67 -12.40 -8.19
N CYS A 78 -4.87 -13.59 -8.75
CA CYS A 78 -3.78 -14.50 -9.09
C CYS A 78 -2.81 -13.86 -10.09
N TRP A 79 -1.55 -14.32 -10.08
CA TRP A 79 -0.51 -13.84 -10.99
C TRP A 79 -0.87 -14.00 -12.48
N ASP A 80 -1.68 -15.02 -12.79
CA ASP A 80 -2.19 -15.34 -14.13
C ASP A 80 -3.26 -14.35 -14.63
N ASN A 81 -3.94 -13.66 -13.71
CA ASN A 81 -4.94 -12.67 -14.07
C ASN A 81 -4.26 -11.38 -14.58
N ARG A 82 -4.36 -11.15 -15.89
CA ARG A 82 -3.81 -9.97 -16.59
C ARG A 82 -4.64 -8.72 -16.33
N VAL A 83 -4.68 -8.28 -15.08
CA VAL A 83 -5.40 -7.08 -14.61
C VAL A 83 -4.43 -5.91 -14.46
N SER A 84 -4.83 -4.74 -14.97
CA SER A 84 -4.04 -3.51 -14.85
C SER A 84 -3.91 -3.05 -13.39
N ASN A 85 -2.82 -2.36 -13.07
CA ASN A 85 -2.59 -1.89 -11.70
C ASN A 85 -3.66 -0.89 -11.23
N SER A 86 -4.17 -0.07 -12.16
CA SER A 86 -5.27 0.88 -11.89
C SER A 86 -6.57 0.16 -11.54
N GLU A 87 -6.88 -0.94 -12.22
CA GLU A 87 -8.07 -1.75 -11.96
C GLU A 87 -7.97 -2.49 -10.60
N VAL A 88 -6.81 -3.05 -10.27
CA VAL A 88 -6.58 -3.64 -8.93
C VAL A 88 -6.81 -2.61 -7.83
N ARG A 89 -6.28 -1.40 -8.01
CA ARG A 89 -6.45 -0.29 -7.06
C ARG A 89 -7.93 0.09 -6.92
N ARG A 90 -8.65 0.25 -8.04
CA ARG A 90 -10.09 0.57 -8.06
C ARG A 90 -10.92 -0.46 -7.30
N ARG A 91 -10.62 -1.74 -7.46
CA ARG A 91 -11.34 -2.83 -6.78
C ARG A 91 -11.17 -2.84 -5.26
N VAL A 92 -10.00 -2.46 -4.76
CA VAL A 92 -9.68 -2.52 -3.33
C VAL A 92 -10.01 -1.21 -2.63
N LEU A 93 -9.67 -0.07 -3.24
CA LEU A 93 -9.77 1.26 -2.63
C LEU A 93 -10.98 2.06 -3.11
N GLY A 94 -11.70 1.62 -4.15
CA GLY A 94 -12.80 2.36 -4.75
C GLY A 94 -12.35 3.39 -5.80
N ASN A 95 -13.28 4.18 -6.34
CA ASN A 95 -12.99 5.24 -7.32
C ASN A 95 -12.22 6.43 -6.68
N ASP A 96 -12.32 6.60 -5.36
CA ASP A 96 -11.67 7.69 -4.60
C ASP A 96 -10.29 7.27 -4.03
N GLY A 97 -9.81 6.08 -4.38
CA GLY A 97 -8.59 5.52 -3.84
C GLY A 97 -7.35 6.18 -4.41
N GLU A 98 -6.88 7.28 -3.81
CA GLU A 98 -5.63 7.95 -4.18
C GLU A 98 -4.45 6.98 -4.20
N SER A 99 -3.46 7.24 -5.05
CA SER A 99 -2.26 6.44 -5.20
C SER A 99 -1.35 6.73 -4.03
N VAL A 100 -0.50 5.78 -3.65
CA VAL A 100 0.57 6.09 -2.69
C VAL A 100 1.46 7.22 -3.24
N ASP A 101 1.65 7.29 -4.56
CA ASP A 101 2.36 8.38 -5.22
C ASP A 101 1.60 9.72 -5.13
N GLU A 102 0.29 9.72 -5.30
CA GLU A 102 -0.56 10.92 -5.16
C GLU A 102 -0.52 11.44 -3.72
N VAL A 103 -0.67 10.56 -2.72
CA VAL A 103 -0.57 10.94 -1.30
C VAL A 103 0.83 11.46 -0.95
N MET A 104 1.89 10.85 -1.48
CA MET A 104 3.25 11.30 -1.25
C MET A 104 3.55 12.64 -1.95
N ASN A 105 3.00 12.88 -3.14
CA ASN A 105 3.18 14.15 -3.87
C ASN A 105 2.33 15.29 -3.31
N LEU A 106 1.12 15.00 -2.82
CA LEU A 106 0.24 16.00 -2.20
C LEU A 106 0.87 16.60 -0.93
N HIS A 107 1.68 15.81 -0.23
CA HIS A 107 2.38 16.24 0.99
C HIS A 107 3.70 16.97 0.69
N ARG A 108 4.09 17.11 -0.58
CA ARG A 108 5.31 17.83 -1.03
C ARG A 108 5.04 19.29 -1.42
N LEU A 109 3.76 19.67 -1.54
CA LEU A 109 3.29 20.99 -2.00
C LEU A 109 2.87 21.92 -0.84
N ARG A 110 3.16 21.56 0.41
CA ARG A 110 2.85 22.33 1.61
C ARG A 110 4.12 22.66 2.36
#